data_AF-A0A821HAB3-F1
#
_entry.id   AF-A0A821HAB3-F1
#
_cell.length_a   1.000
_cell.length_b   1.000
_cell.length_c   1.000
_cell.angle_alpha   90.00
_cell.angle_beta   90.00
_cell.angle_gamma   90.00
#
_symmetry.space_group_name_H-M   'P 1'
#
loop_
_entity.id
_entity.type
_entity.pdbx_description
1 polymer ?
#
loop_
_entity_poly.entity_id
_entity_poly.type
_entity_poly.pdbx_seq_one_letter_code
_entity_poly.pdbx_strand_id
1 'polypeptide(L)'
;SLQNLQLQNNKIGDSGAQYLADGLKVNKTLTYLHLAQNQIGDTGAKHLADALTLNKSLTYLDIGTNKIGDNGAQQIAEGLKVNKVNYIVIHSLEADSDTFTDVLY
;
A
#
# COMPACT_ATOMS: atom_id res chain seq x y z
N SER A 1 12.12 -5.13 -17.58
CA SER A 1 10.92 -5.37 -16.76
C SER A 1 10.68 -4.18 -15.86
N LEU A 2 9.42 -3.84 -15.55
CA LEU A 2 9.11 -2.70 -14.68
C LEU A 2 9.47 -3.04 -13.22
N GLN A 3 10.22 -2.15 -12.56
CA GLN A 3 10.65 -2.31 -11.17
C GLN A 3 10.08 -1.21 -10.25
N ASN A 4 9.85 -0.01 -10.78
CA ASN A 4 9.37 1.13 -10.02
C ASN A 4 8.10 1.69 -10.70
N LEU A 5 7.04 1.84 -9.91
CA LEU A 5 5.77 2.40 -10.35
C LEU A 5 5.34 3.51 -9.37
N GLN A 6 5.31 4.74 -9.87
CA GLN A 6 4.88 5.92 -9.13
C GLN A 6 3.52 6.38 -9.62
N LEU A 7 2.54 6.37 -8.73
CA LEU A 7 1.14 6.68 -9.03
C LEU A 7 0.52 7.60 -7.98
N GLN A 8 1.34 8.30 -7.18
CA GLN A 8 0.85 9.26 -6.20
C GLN A 8 0.05 10.41 -6.82
N ASN A 9 -0.85 11.01 -6.03
CA ASN A 9 -1.66 12.16 -6.45
C ASN A 9 -2.61 11.90 -7.63
N ASN A 10 -3.23 10.72 -7.65
CA ASN A 10 -4.27 10.37 -8.62
C ASN A 10 -5.62 10.13 -7.93
N LYS A 11 -6.58 9.56 -8.67
CA LYS A 11 -7.92 9.20 -8.18
C LYS A 11 -8.16 7.70 -8.34
N ILE A 12 -7.20 6.89 -7.93
CA ILE A 12 -7.24 5.43 -8.13
C ILE A 12 -8.43 4.81 -7.39
N GLY A 13 -8.67 5.22 -6.14
CA GLY A 13 -9.74 4.70 -5.30
C GLY A 13 -9.66 3.18 -5.07
N ASP A 14 -10.71 2.62 -4.46
CA ASP A 14 -10.74 1.20 -4.11
C ASP A 14 -10.70 0.28 -5.35
N SER A 15 -11.47 0.60 -6.39
CA SER A 15 -11.50 -0.20 -7.62
C SER A 15 -10.15 -0.20 -8.33
N GLY A 16 -9.45 0.94 -8.40
CA GLY A 16 -8.12 0.98 -8.97
C GLY A 16 -7.10 0.21 -8.13
N ALA A 17 -7.20 0.28 -6.79
CA ALA A 17 -6.37 -0.50 -5.88
C ALA A 17 -6.59 -2.01 -6.06
N GLN A 18 -7.83 -2.45 -6.31
CA GLN A 18 -8.14 -3.84 -6.67
C GLN A 18 -7.40 -4.29 -7.93
N TYR A 19 -7.47 -3.51 -9.02
CA TYR A 19 -6.76 -3.87 -10.25
C TYR A 19 -5.24 -3.90 -10.09
N LEU A 20 -4.69 -2.95 -9.33
CA LEU A 20 -3.27 -2.94 -8.99
C LEU A 20 -2.88 -4.18 -8.17
N ALA A 21 -3.70 -4.56 -7.19
CA ALA A 21 -3.50 -5.75 -6.39
C ALA A 21 -3.50 -7.03 -7.24
N ASP A 22 -4.45 -7.16 -8.18
CA ASP A 22 -4.50 -8.31 -9.07
C ASP A 22 -3.26 -8.40 -9.98
N GLY A 23 -2.80 -7.26 -10.50
CA GLY A 23 -1.53 -7.18 -11.22
C GLY A 23 -0.33 -7.56 -10.34
N LEU A 24 -0.31 -7.11 -9.09
CA LEU A 24 0.77 -7.36 -8.15
C LEU A 24 0.90 -8.84 -7.80
N LYS A 25 -0.19 -9.60 -7.70
CA LYS A 25 -0.15 -11.05 -7.40
C LYS A 25 0.70 -11.84 -8.41
N VAL A 26 0.63 -11.47 -9.69
CA VAL A 26 1.34 -12.15 -10.79
C VAL A 26 2.67 -11.48 -11.15
N ASN A 27 2.82 -10.18 -10.88
CA ASN A 27 4.06 -9.46 -11.15
C ASN A 27 5.21 -9.97 -10.25
N LYS A 28 6.38 -10.26 -10.86
CA LYS A 28 7.57 -10.79 -10.15
C LYS A 28 8.77 -9.84 -10.19
N THR A 29 8.61 -8.62 -10.70
CA THR A 29 9.72 -7.68 -10.90
C THR A 29 9.52 -6.33 -10.26
N LEU A 30 8.29 -5.92 -9.96
CA LEU A 30 8.00 -4.67 -9.29
C LEU A 30 8.51 -4.76 -7.84
N THR A 31 9.41 -3.85 -7.49
CA THR A 31 10.02 -3.72 -6.17
C THR A 31 9.52 -2.48 -5.42
N TYR A 32 9.07 -1.45 -6.16
CA TYR A 32 8.64 -0.17 -5.60
C TYR A 32 7.28 0.26 -6.16
N LEU A 33 6.32 0.51 -5.26
CA LEU A 33 4.98 1.00 -5.61
C LEU A 33 4.59 2.19 -4.72
N HIS A 34 4.32 3.34 -5.33
CA HIS A 34 3.92 4.55 -4.62
C HIS A 34 2.47 4.92 -4.96
N LEU A 35 1.60 4.86 -3.96
CA LEU A 35 0.15 5.06 -4.04
C LEU A 35 -0.37 6.13 -3.08
N ALA A 36 0.49 6.94 -2.49
CA ALA A 36 0.03 8.03 -1.64
C ALA A 36 -0.97 8.97 -2.33
N GLN A 37 -1.90 9.57 -1.58
CA GLN A 37 -2.86 10.57 -2.09
C GLN A 37 -3.73 10.05 -3.25
N ASN A 38 -4.35 8.88 -3.08
CA ASN A 38 -5.15 8.20 -4.12
C ASN A 38 -6.59 7.87 -3.75
N GLN A 39 -7.06 8.33 -2.59
CA GLN A 39 -8.42 8.10 -2.08
C GLN A 39 -8.76 6.61 -1.90
N ILE A 40 -7.76 5.77 -1.66
CA ILE A 40 -7.92 4.35 -1.35
C ILE A 40 -8.49 4.24 0.07
N GLY A 41 -9.60 3.52 0.24
CA GLY A 41 -10.20 3.21 1.54
C GLY A 41 -9.85 1.82 2.02
N ASP A 42 -10.55 1.36 3.06
CA ASP A 42 -10.35 0.04 3.65
C ASP A 42 -10.57 -1.10 2.66
N THR A 43 -11.53 -0.97 1.74
CA THR A 43 -11.79 -1.98 0.71
C THR A 43 -10.60 -2.14 -0.23
N GLY A 44 -10.01 -1.03 -0.71
CA GLY A 44 -8.82 -1.08 -1.54
C GLY A 44 -7.59 -1.56 -0.77
N ALA A 45 -7.44 -1.16 0.50
CA ALA A 45 -6.39 -1.65 1.39
C ALA A 45 -6.47 -3.18 1.57
N LYS A 46 -7.67 -3.74 1.72
CA LYS A 46 -7.88 -5.19 1.76
C LYS A 46 -7.29 -5.90 0.54
N HIS A 47 -7.59 -5.38 -0.65
CA HIS A 47 -7.11 -5.99 -1.89
C HIS A 47 -5.58 -5.94 -1.98
N LEU A 48 -4.98 -4.81 -1.60
CA LEU A 48 -3.53 -4.66 -1.54
C LEU A 48 -2.92 -5.65 -0.53
N ALA A 49 -3.52 -5.78 0.66
CA ALA A 49 -3.10 -6.75 1.68
C ALA A 49 -3.12 -8.19 1.16
N ASP A 50 -4.22 -8.60 0.52
CA ASP A 50 -4.36 -9.92 -0.09
C ASP A 50 -3.24 -10.16 -1.14
N ALA A 51 -2.90 -9.14 -1.95
CA ALA A 51 -1.82 -9.24 -2.93
C ALA A 51 -0.43 -9.32 -2.29
N LEU A 52 -0.20 -8.63 -1.16
CA LEU A 52 1.04 -8.72 -0.40
C LEU A 52 1.30 -10.14 0.10
N THR A 53 0.27 -10.94 0.40
CA THR A 53 0.50 -12.33 0.83
C THR A 53 1.18 -13.20 -0.26
N LEU A 54 0.93 -12.88 -1.53
CA LEU A 54 1.35 -13.66 -2.70
C LEU A 54 2.56 -13.07 -3.43
N ASN A 55 2.68 -11.74 -3.47
CA ASN A 55 3.79 -11.07 -4.12
C ASN A 55 5.07 -11.23 -3.27
N LYS A 56 6.19 -11.58 -3.90
CA LYS A 56 7.49 -11.75 -3.22
C LYS A 56 8.59 -10.84 -3.78
N SER A 57 8.25 -9.95 -4.72
CA SER A 57 9.19 -9.02 -5.34
C SER A 57 9.11 -7.62 -4.76
N LEU A 58 7.94 -7.21 -4.27
CA LEU A 58 7.71 -5.87 -3.75
C LEU A 58 8.46 -5.70 -2.43
N THR A 59 9.32 -4.69 -2.36
CA THR A 59 10.10 -4.36 -1.17
C THR A 59 9.71 -3.03 -0.57
N TYR A 60 8.99 -2.19 -1.32
CA TYR A 60 8.50 -0.87 -0.90
C TYR A 60 7.06 -0.64 -1.36
N LEU A 61 6.19 -0.26 -0.41
CA LEU A 61 4.82 0.18 -0.69
C LEU A 61 4.50 1.45 0.12
N ASP A 62 4.21 2.55 -0.58
CA ASP A 62 3.69 3.77 0.06
C ASP A 62 2.20 3.92 -0.22
N ILE A 63 1.40 3.93 0.84
CA ILE A 63 -0.06 4.12 0.79
C ILE A 63 -0.49 5.31 1.66
N GLY A 64 0.42 6.24 1.96
CA GLY A 64 0.15 7.39 2.83
C GLY A 64 -0.91 8.34 2.30
N THR A 65 -1.57 9.09 3.20
CA THR A 65 -2.53 10.13 2.82
C THR A 65 -3.65 9.59 1.92
N ASN A 66 -4.09 8.37 2.21
CA ASN A 66 -5.28 7.75 1.65
C ASN A 66 -6.42 7.81 2.68
N LYS A 67 -7.55 7.17 2.38
CA LYS A 67 -8.73 7.11 3.27
C LYS A 67 -8.80 5.77 4.02
N ILE A 68 -7.63 5.20 4.33
CA ILE A 68 -7.51 3.91 5.01
C ILE A 68 -7.68 4.16 6.51
N GLY A 69 -8.72 3.54 7.09
CA GLY A 69 -8.96 3.54 8.53
C GLY A 69 -8.30 2.33 9.21
N ASP A 70 -8.59 2.17 10.49
CA ASP A 70 -7.96 1.14 11.34
C ASP A 70 -8.12 -0.28 10.78
N ASN A 71 -9.27 -0.59 10.19
CA ASN A 71 -9.53 -1.91 9.62
C ASN A 71 -8.63 -2.19 8.41
N GLY A 72 -8.56 -1.25 7.46
CA GLY A 72 -7.67 -1.39 6.31
C GLY A 72 -6.19 -1.43 6.71
N ALA A 73 -5.80 -0.62 7.71
CA ALA A 73 -4.44 -0.64 8.26
C ALA A 73 -4.10 -2.00 8.90
N GLN A 74 -5.02 -2.58 9.68
CA GLN A 74 -4.85 -3.92 10.27
C GLN A 74 -4.66 -4.98 9.18
N GLN A 75 -5.47 -4.94 8.12
CA GLN A 75 -5.37 -5.90 7.02
C GLN A 75 -4.02 -5.80 6.30
N ILE A 76 -3.52 -4.58 6.04
CA ILE A 76 -2.18 -4.37 5.48
C ILE A 76 -1.12 -4.98 6.41
N ALA A 77 -1.21 -4.73 7.72
CA ALA A 77 -0.28 -5.29 8.70
C ALA A 77 -0.30 -6.84 8.71
N GLU A 78 -1.46 -7.47 8.56
CA GLU A 78 -1.59 -8.92 8.42
C GLU A 78 -0.95 -9.44 7.12
N GLY A 79 -1.20 -8.75 6.00
CA GLY A 79 -0.59 -9.07 4.70
C GLY A 79 0.94 -8.93 4.69
N LEU A 80 1.48 -8.04 5.53
CA LEU A 80 2.92 -7.84 5.69
C LEU A 80 3.61 -8.96 6.46
N LYS A 81 2.98 -9.55 7.47
CA LYS A 81 3.60 -10.63 8.29
C LYS A 81 4.10 -11.81 7.46
N VAL A 82 3.50 -12.02 6.28
CA VAL A 82 3.83 -13.11 5.36
C VAL A 82 4.69 -12.67 4.16
N ASN A 83 4.97 -11.37 4.04
CA ASN A 83 5.76 -10.77 2.97
C ASN A 83 7.06 -10.16 3.52
N LYS A 84 8.10 -10.11 2.69
CA LYS A 84 9.37 -9.43 2.99
C LYS A 84 9.35 -7.98 2.47
N VAL A 85 8.21 -7.29 2.56
CA VAL A 85 8.21 -5.85 2.28
C VAL A 85 8.99 -5.20 3.41
N ASN A 86 10.11 -4.57 3.08
CA ASN A 86 11.03 -4.04 4.08
C ASN A 86 10.64 -2.61 4.52
N TYR A 87 9.71 -1.97 3.80
CA TYR A 87 9.33 -0.59 4.06
C TYR A 87 7.89 -0.30 3.60
N ILE A 88 7.02 0.06 4.54
CA ILE A 88 5.68 0.58 4.27
C ILE A 88 5.47 1.91 4.99
N VAL A 89 4.85 2.86 4.28
CA VAL A 89 4.43 4.15 4.84
C VAL A 89 2.90 4.22 4.86
N ILE A 90 2.33 4.30 6.06
CA ILE A 90 0.90 4.60 6.28
C ILE A 90 0.85 5.95 7.01
N HIS A 91 0.32 6.98 6.34
CA HIS A 91 0.03 8.25 6.98
C HIS A 91 -1.48 8.34 7.21
N SER A 92 -1.89 8.27 8.47
CA SER A 92 -3.25 8.61 8.92
C SER A 92 -3.41 10.13 8.96
N LEU A 93 -4.55 10.64 8.52
CA LEU A 93 -4.93 12.04 8.71
C LEU A 93 -5.52 12.23 10.12
N GLU A 94 -4.68 12.16 11.15
CA GLU A 94 -4.99 12.82 12.42
C GLU A 94 -3.85 13.77 12.81
N ALA A 95 -4.21 15.07 12.75
CA ALA A 95 -3.64 16.26 13.38
C ALA A 95 -2.20 16.71 13.07
N ASP A 96 -2.14 17.95 12.59
CA ASP A 96 -1.11 18.97 12.80
C ASP A 96 0.34 18.71 12.38
N SER A 97 0.96 19.82 11.99
CA SER A 97 2.17 19.96 11.21
C SER A 97 3.48 19.54 11.90
N ASP A 98 3.46 18.66 12.89
CA ASP A 98 4.68 18.21 13.56
C ASP A 98 4.46 16.84 14.21
N THR A 99 4.70 15.74 13.49
CA THR A 99 5.34 14.54 14.06
C THR A 99 5.74 13.54 12.98
N PHE A 100 6.97 13.06 13.13
CA PHE A 100 7.70 12.18 12.23
C PHE A 100 7.16 10.73 12.27
N THR A 101 7.06 10.14 11.07
CA THR A 101 7.29 8.71 10.76
C THR A 101 6.91 7.67 11.83
N ASP A 102 5.65 7.24 11.83
CA ASP A 102 5.30 5.91 12.32
C ASP A 102 5.67 4.87 11.25
N VAL A 103 6.88 4.35 11.35
CA VAL A 103 7.37 3.18 10.61
C VAL A 103 7.01 1.95 11.43
N LEU A 104 6.16 1.07 10.91
CA LEU A 104 6.07 -0.29 11.45
C LEU A 104 7.23 -1.10 10.86
N TYR A 105 8.12 -1.59 11.75
CA TYR A 105 9.28 -2.44 11.44
C TYR A 105 8.89 -3.81 10.85
#